data_AF-A0A7V1LRA8-F1
#
_entry.id   AF-A0A7V1LRA8-F1
#
_cell.length_a   1.000
_cell.length_b   1.000
_cell.length_c   1.000
_cell.angle_alpha   90.00
_cell.angle_beta   90.00
_cell.angle_gamma   90.00
#
_symmetry.space_group_name_H-M   'P 1'
#
loop_
_entity.id
_entity.type
_entity.pdbx_description
1 polymer ?
#
loop_
_entity_poly.entity_id
_entity_poly.type
_entity_poly.pdbx_seq_one_letter_code
_entity_poly.pdbx_strand_id
1 'polypeptide(L)'
;MQVYFLWAATVVSIITFVVHTFIGGPRVAEPLLANTDLPKASKWLNYYCWHVTTIFTLFMGGGYAYVALHPERQELVVFLTAVTAALSLLSAAVALKGNINPFRFPSTSLFATVSLLGLVGLLV
;
A
#
# COMPACT_ATOMS: atom_id res chain seq x y z
N MET A 1 20.57 1.56 11.58
CA MET A 1 19.35 0.80 11.25
C MET A 1 18.62 0.40 12.51
N GLN A 2 17.57 1.13 12.84
CA GLN A 2 16.75 0.92 14.03
C GLN A 2 15.52 0.06 13.70
N VAL A 3 15.53 -1.17 14.21
CA VAL A 3 14.47 -2.17 13.95
C VAL A 3 13.08 -1.76 14.45
N TYR A 4 12.99 -0.84 15.42
CA TYR A 4 11.70 -0.32 15.90
C TYR A 4 10.89 0.38 14.80
N PHE A 5 11.56 1.13 13.90
CA PHE A 5 10.87 1.75 12.77
C PHE A 5 10.45 0.73 11.72
N LEU A 6 11.19 -0.37 11.56
CA LEU A 6 10.81 -1.47 10.67
C LEU A 6 9.57 -2.21 11.20
N TRP A 7 9.48 -2.43 12.53
CA TRP A 7 8.26 -2.97 13.14
C TRP A 7 7.08 -2.01 13.01
N ALA A 8 7.29 -0.71 13.15
CA ALA A 8 6.24 0.28 12.87
C ALA A 8 5.79 0.23 11.39
N ALA A 9 6.74 0.13 10.44
CA ALA A 9 6.43 0.00 9.02
C ALA A 9 5.62 -1.28 8.72
N THR A 10 5.95 -2.39 9.39
CA THR A 10 5.15 -3.63 9.36
C THR A 10 3.72 -3.38 9.83
N VAL A 11 3.55 -2.79 11.01
CA VAL A 11 2.21 -2.53 11.58
C VAL A 11 1.38 -1.65 10.63
N VAL A 12 1.95 -0.55 10.12
CA VAL A 12 1.24 0.34 9.19
C VAL A 12 0.93 -0.36 7.86
N SER A 13 1.80 -1.25 7.37
CA SER A 13 1.54 -2.07 6.18
C SER A 13 0.38 -3.05 6.41
N ILE A 14 0.31 -3.69 7.59
CA ILE A 14 -0.81 -4.56 7.97
C ILE A 14 -2.11 -3.76 8.12
N ILE A 15 -2.06 -2.57 8.71
CA ILE A 15 -3.22 -1.66 8.74
C ILE A 15 -3.67 -1.35 7.31
N THR A 16 -2.73 -1.07 6.40
CA THR A 16 -3.03 -0.79 4.99
C THR A 16 -3.73 -1.98 4.33
N PHE A 17 -3.22 -3.21 4.55
CA PHE A 17 -3.84 -4.43 4.07
C PHE A 17 -5.27 -4.61 4.61
N VAL A 18 -5.49 -4.38 5.90
CA VAL A 18 -6.81 -4.51 6.54
C VAL A 18 -7.78 -3.46 6.00
N VAL A 19 -7.35 -2.19 5.92
CA VAL A 19 -8.16 -1.09 5.38
C VAL A 19 -8.52 -1.37 3.92
N HIS A 20 -7.54 -1.75 3.09
CA HIS A 20 -7.79 -2.10 1.69
C HIS A 20 -8.80 -3.22 1.58
N THR A 21 -8.57 -4.34 2.26
CA THR A 21 -9.39 -5.55 2.10
C THR A 21 -10.81 -5.39 2.66
N PHE A 22 -10.94 -4.97 3.91
CA PHE A 22 -12.22 -5.05 4.64
C PHE A 22 -13.01 -3.76 4.65
N ILE A 23 -12.34 -2.60 4.60
CA ILE A 23 -13.02 -1.29 4.54
C ILE A 23 -13.21 -0.87 3.09
N GLY A 24 -12.17 -1.04 2.28
CA GLY A 24 -12.18 -0.71 0.87
C GLY A 24 -13.09 -1.63 0.05
N GLY A 25 -13.20 -2.91 0.41
CA GLY A 25 -13.98 -3.90 -0.33
C GLY A 25 -15.44 -3.46 -0.55
N PRO A 26 -16.22 -3.24 0.52
CA PRO A 26 -17.61 -2.78 0.43
C PRO A 26 -17.77 -1.36 -0.16
N ARG A 27 -16.73 -0.52 -0.05
CA ARG A 27 -16.81 0.90 -0.46
C ARG A 27 -16.34 1.16 -1.90
N VAL A 28 -15.54 0.27 -2.48
CA VAL A 28 -14.87 0.47 -3.77
C VAL A 28 -15.07 -0.73 -4.68
N ALA A 29 -14.69 -1.93 -4.24
CA ALA A 29 -14.74 -3.13 -5.08
C ALA A 29 -16.17 -3.58 -5.37
N GLU A 30 -17.04 -3.60 -4.36
CA GLU A 30 -18.44 -4.00 -4.51
C GLU A 30 -19.24 -3.04 -5.43
N PRO A 31 -19.19 -1.70 -5.23
CA PRO A 31 -19.83 -0.76 -6.15
C PRO A 31 -19.32 -0.86 -7.61
N LEU A 32 -18.01 -1.10 -7.78
CA LEU A 32 -17.42 -1.31 -9.11
C LEU A 32 -18.03 -2.54 -9.79
N LEU A 33 -18.19 -3.66 -9.08
CA LEU A 33 -18.76 -4.89 -9.63
C LEU A 33 -20.26 -4.76 -9.92
N ALA A 34 -20.98 -4.03 -9.05
CA ALA A 34 -22.41 -3.76 -9.18
C ALA A 34 -22.76 -2.80 -10.34
N ASN A 35 -21.80 -1.98 -10.81
CA ASN A 35 -22.04 -1.04 -11.90
C ASN A 35 -22.47 -1.77 -13.20
N THR A 36 -23.58 -1.34 -13.80
CA THR A 36 -24.17 -1.92 -15.02
C THR A 36 -23.71 -1.27 -16.31
N ASP A 37 -23.12 -0.08 -16.24
CA ASP A 37 -22.69 0.72 -17.39
C ASP A 37 -21.30 0.33 -17.88
N LEU A 38 -20.52 -0.37 -17.05
CA LEU A 38 -19.17 -0.81 -17.36
C LEU A 38 -19.14 -2.20 -18.02
N PRO A 39 -18.32 -2.40 -19.07
CA PRO A 39 -18.08 -3.71 -19.65
C PRO A 39 -17.61 -4.73 -18.61
N LYS A 40 -18.10 -5.97 -18.69
CA LYS A 40 -17.77 -7.05 -17.76
C LYS A 40 -16.25 -7.24 -17.61
N ALA A 41 -15.50 -7.21 -18.72
CA ALA A 41 -14.05 -7.37 -18.72
C ALA A 41 -13.34 -6.29 -17.87
N SER A 42 -13.73 -5.01 -18.01
CA SER A 42 -13.13 -3.91 -17.25
C SER A 42 -13.36 -4.02 -15.74
N LYS A 43 -14.55 -4.49 -15.33
CA LYS A 43 -14.88 -4.70 -13.91
C LYS A 43 -14.01 -5.80 -13.29
N TRP A 44 -13.95 -6.96 -13.95
CA TRP A 44 -13.20 -8.11 -13.42
C TRP A 44 -11.69 -7.91 -13.49
N LEU A 45 -11.18 -7.18 -14.49
CA LEU A 45 -9.76 -6.82 -14.54
C LEU A 45 -9.38 -5.90 -13.36
N ASN A 46 -10.20 -4.89 -13.06
CA ASN A 46 -9.97 -4.03 -11.89
C ASN A 46 -10.12 -4.81 -10.58
N TYR A 47 -11.05 -5.77 -10.48
CA TYR A 47 -11.17 -6.64 -9.31
C TYR A 47 -9.99 -7.62 -9.17
N TYR A 48 -9.36 -8.02 -10.27
CA TYR A 48 -8.08 -8.72 -10.22
C TYR A 48 -6.97 -7.79 -9.69
N CYS A 49 -6.84 -6.57 -10.23
CA CYS A 49 -5.88 -5.57 -9.74
C CYS A 49 -6.05 -5.29 -8.24
N TRP A 50 -7.30 -5.26 -7.75
CA TRP A 50 -7.62 -5.16 -6.33
C TRP A 50 -6.94 -6.25 -5.49
N HIS A 51 -7.03 -7.52 -5.92
CA HIS A 51 -6.43 -8.65 -5.22
C HIS A 51 -4.91 -8.67 -5.34
N VAL A 52 -4.36 -8.23 -6.48
CA VAL A 52 -2.91 -8.04 -6.63
C VAL A 52 -2.42 -7.04 -5.57
N THR A 53 -3.12 -5.92 -5.38
CA THR A 53 -2.78 -4.96 -4.31
C THR A 53 -2.94 -5.56 -2.91
N THR A 54 -3.99 -6.34 -2.66
CA THR A 54 -4.18 -7.06 -1.40
C THR A 54 -2.98 -7.95 -1.06
N ILE A 55 -2.57 -8.79 -2.00
CA ILE A 55 -1.41 -9.68 -1.82
C ILE A 55 -0.15 -8.85 -1.62
N PHE A 56 0.07 -7.84 -2.46
CA PHE A 56 1.29 -7.05 -2.42
C PHE A 56 1.45 -6.31 -1.09
N THR A 57 0.40 -5.66 -0.59
CA THR A 57 0.44 -4.95 0.70
C THR A 57 0.71 -5.87 1.88
N LEU A 58 0.17 -7.09 1.88
CA LEU A 58 0.45 -8.10 2.90
C LEU A 58 1.94 -8.50 2.89
N PHE A 59 2.46 -8.83 1.71
CA PHE A 59 3.86 -9.26 1.55
C PHE A 59 4.86 -8.13 1.84
N MET A 60 4.52 -6.88 1.56
CA MET A 60 5.35 -5.74 1.95
C MET A 60 5.50 -5.64 3.47
N GLY A 61 4.41 -5.81 4.23
CA GLY A 61 4.47 -5.89 5.69
C GLY A 61 5.33 -7.06 6.16
N GLY A 62 5.19 -8.22 5.53
CA GLY A 62 6.06 -9.38 5.78
C GLY A 62 7.54 -9.10 5.49
N GLY A 63 7.85 -8.33 4.43
CA GLY A 63 9.21 -7.93 4.07
C GLY A 63 9.86 -7.04 5.13
N TYR A 64 9.15 -6.03 5.64
CA TYR A 64 9.67 -5.21 6.75
C TYR A 64 9.86 -6.03 8.03
N ALA A 65 8.93 -6.93 8.35
CA ALA A 65 9.05 -7.84 9.50
C ALA A 65 10.26 -8.77 9.35
N TYR A 66 10.48 -9.29 8.15
CA TYR A 66 11.61 -10.16 7.84
C TYR A 66 12.95 -9.46 8.10
N VAL A 67 13.12 -8.21 7.63
CA VAL A 67 14.37 -7.44 7.88
C VAL A 67 14.48 -7.00 9.34
N ALA A 68 13.36 -6.74 10.03
CA ALA A 68 13.39 -6.48 11.47
C ALA A 68 13.95 -7.67 12.28
N LEU A 69 13.74 -8.90 11.80
CA LEU A 69 14.31 -10.13 12.36
C LEU A 69 15.72 -10.45 11.83
N HIS A 70 16.06 -9.96 10.63
CA HIS A 70 17.33 -10.19 9.94
C HIS A 70 17.94 -8.85 9.47
N PRO A 71 18.54 -8.07 10.40
CA PRO A 71 18.95 -6.70 10.12
C PRO A 71 20.07 -6.54 9.08
N GLU A 72 20.71 -7.62 8.66
CA GLU A 72 21.73 -7.62 7.63
C GLU A 72 21.17 -7.44 6.20
N ARG A 73 19.84 -7.52 6.02
CA ARG A 73 19.14 -7.50 4.71
C ARG A 73 18.60 -6.12 4.32
N GLN A 74 19.43 -5.09 4.46
CA GLN A 74 19.02 -3.68 4.32
C GLN A 74 18.53 -3.32 2.91
N GLU A 75 19.03 -4.02 1.90
CA GLU A 75 18.64 -3.89 0.50
C GLU A 75 17.13 -4.07 0.28
N LEU A 76 16.49 -4.95 1.06
CA LEU A 76 15.05 -5.16 0.99
C LEU A 76 14.29 -3.96 1.54
N VAL A 77 14.78 -3.30 2.59
CA VAL A 77 14.16 -2.08 3.12
C VAL A 77 14.29 -0.93 2.12
N VAL A 78 15.43 -0.79 1.44
CA VAL A 78 15.61 0.21 0.36
C VAL A 78 14.57 -0.02 -0.74
N PHE A 79 14.44 -1.26 -1.21
CA PHE A 79 13.47 -1.62 -2.24
C PHE A 79 12.02 -1.33 -1.81
N LEU A 80 11.62 -1.78 -0.62
CA LEU A 80 10.27 -1.57 -0.09
C LEU A 80 9.97 -0.07 0.15
N THR A 81 10.97 0.70 0.58
CA THR A 81 10.85 2.16 0.77
C THR A 81 10.61 2.87 -0.56
N ALA A 82 11.34 2.49 -1.62
CA ALA A 82 11.16 3.05 -2.95
C ALA A 82 9.79 2.68 -3.55
N VAL A 83 9.37 1.42 -3.39
CA VAL A 83 8.06 0.94 -3.85
C VAL A 83 6.92 1.69 -3.16
N THR A 84 6.97 1.81 -1.82
CA THR A 84 5.94 2.53 -1.06
C THR A 84 5.88 4.02 -1.42
N ALA A 85 7.03 4.67 -1.63
CA ALA A 85 7.07 6.04 -2.13
C ALA A 85 6.40 6.15 -3.51
N ALA A 86 6.76 5.27 -4.45
CA ALA A 86 6.19 5.26 -5.79
C ALA A 86 4.68 5.03 -5.79
N LEU A 87 4.17 4.11 -4.96
CA LEU A 87 2.73 3.85 -4.83
C LEU A 87 1.97 5.03 -4.20
N SER A 88 2.57 5.70 -3.21
CA SER A 88 2.01 6.93 -2.63
C SER A 88 1.90 8.03 -3.69
N LEU A 89 2.99 8.28 -4.43
CA LEU A 89 3.03 9.29 -5.49
C LEU A 89 2.05 8.96 -6.62
N LEU A 90 1.95 7.69 -7.02
CA LEU A 90 0.97 7.24 -8.00
C LEU A 90 -0.47 7.44 -7.51
N SER A 91 -0.75 7.10 -6.25
CA SER A 91 -2.08 7.32 -5.64
C SER A 91 -2.46 8.80 -5.67
N ALA A 92 -1.54 9.68 -5.30
CA ALA A 92 -1.75 11.12 -5.37
C ALA A 92 -1.96 11.60 -6.81
N ALA A 93 -1.15 11.14 -7.77
CA ALA A 93 -1.27 11.51 -9.18
C ALA A 93 -2.62 11.08 -9.77
N VAL A 94 -3.10 9.88 -9.45
CA VAL A 94 -4.41 9.38 -9.89
C VAL A 94 -5.55 10.20 -9.26
N ALA A 95 -5.46 10.52 -7.96
CA ALA A 95 -6.45 11.37 -7.29
C ALA A 95 -6.53 12.75 -7.94
N LEU A 96 -5.39 13.40 -8.18
CA LEU A 96 -5.31 14.70 -8.85
C LEU A 96 -5.89 14.65 -10.26
N LYS A 97 -5.57 13.60 -11.04
CA LYS A 97 -6.15 13.39 -12.37
C LYS A 97 -7.67 13.23 -12.33
N GLY A 98 -8.21 12.67 -11.24
CA GLY A 98 -9.64 12.57 -10.98
C GLY A 98 -10.27 13.84 -10.40
N ASN A 99 -9.53 14.94 -10.24
CA ASN A 99 -9.96 16.14 -9.49
C ASN A 99 -10.42 15.83 -8.05
N ILE A 100 -9.79 14.84 -7.42
CA ILE A 100 -10.04 14.42 -6.04
C ILE A 100 -8.86 14.86 -5.18
N ASN A 101 -9.13 15.37 -3.98
CA ASN A 101 -8.08 15.63 -3.00
C ASN A 101 -7.29 14.34 -2.71
N PRO A 102 -5.95 14.28 -2.88
CA PRO A 102 -5.15 13.09 -2.64
C PRO A 102 -5.35 12.41 -1.29
N PHE A 103 -5.58 13.19 -0.23
CA PHE A 103 -5.81 12.66 1.11
C PHE A 103 -7.15 11.94 1.28
N ARG A 104 -8.07 12.04 0.30
CA ARG A 104 -9.27 11.20 0.25
C ARG A 104 -8.94 9.74 -0.05
N PHE A 105 -7.78 9.45 -0.65
CA PHE A 105 -7.33 8.09 -0.89
C PHE A 105 -6.43 7.63 0.27
N PRO A 106 -6.88 6.67 1.11
CA PRO A 106 -6.09 6.20 2.23
C PRO A 106 -4.71 5.68 1.82
N SER A 107 -4.60 5.13 0.61
CA SER A 107 -3.33 4.65 0.06
C SER A 107 -2.28 5.74 -0.08
N THR A 108 -2.65 7.00 -0.34
CA THR A 108 -1.68 8.10 -0.43
C THR A 108 -0.97 8.30 0.92
N SER A 109 -1.73 8.50 2.00
CA SER A 109 -1.14 8.78 3.32
C SER A 109 -0.53 7.54 3.96
N LEU A 110 -1.15 6.36 3.80
CA LEU A 110 -0.64 5.12 4.39
C LEU A 110 0.68 4.68 3.74
N PHE A 111 0.79 4.67 2.41
CA PHE A 111 2.06 4.32 1.76
C PHE A 111 3.14 5.36 2.01
N ALA A 112 2.80 6.66 2.07
CA ALA A 112 3.76 7.70 2.48
C ALA A 112 4.31 7.43 3.89
N THR A 113 3.44 7.07 4.84
CA THR A 113 3.83 6.76 6.22
C THR A 113 4.75 5.54 6.27
N VAL A 114 4.42 4.45 5.56
CA VAL A 114 5.29 3.26 5.49
C VAL A 114 6.64 3.61 4.89
N SER A 115 6.66 4.40 3.81
CA SER A 115 7.91 4.84 3.15
C SER A 115 8.79 5.67 4.10
N LEU A 116 8.21 6.62 4.83
CA LEU A 116 8.93 7.43 5.81
C LEU A 116 9.51 6.56 6.94
N LEU A 117 8.75 5.57 7.44
CA LEU A 117 9.24 4.65 8.47
C LEU A 117 10.38 3.77 7.96
N GLY A 118 10.30 3.26 6.73
CA GLY A 118 11.39 2.52 6.09
C GLY A 118 12.64 3.37 5.93
N LEU A 119 12.49 4.61 5.45
CA LEU A 119 13.59 5.57 5.29
C LEU A 119 14.25 5.93 6.63
N VAL A 120 13.46 6.28 7.65
CA VAL A 120 13.99 6.59 8.99
C VAL A 120 14.66 5.38 9.60
N GLY A 121 14.08 4.18 9.41
CA GLY A 121 14.67 2.92 9.85
C GLY A 121 16.05 2.66 9.23
N LEU A 122 16.27 3.07 7.98
CA LEU A 122 17.59 2.98 7.32
C LEU A 122 18.60 3.99 7.86
N LEU A 123 18.16 5.25 8.04
CA LEU A 123 19.06 6.38 8.33
C LEU A 123 19.52 6.46 9.79
N VAL A 124 18.73 5.93 10.73
CA VAL A 124 19.03 5.91 12.17
C VAL A 124 19.36 4.48 12.58
#